data_AF-A0A088GLF4-F1
#
_entry.id   AF-A0A088GLF4-F1
#
_cell.length_a   1.000
_cell.length_b   1.000
_cell.length_c   1.000
_cell.angle_alpha   90.00
_cell.angle_beta   90.00
_cell.angle_gamma   90.00
#
_symmetry.space_group_name_H-M   'P 1'
#
loop_
_entity.id
_entity.type
_entity.pdbx_description
1 polymer ?
#
loop_
_entity_poly.entity_id
_entity_poly.type
_entity_poly.pdbx_seq_one_letter_code
_entity_poly.pdbx_strand_id
1 'polypeptide(L)'
;MEFKELLTNLSVTQRSAEKRNKLIRPDVVSGMLEEIIKDVLNVQETYAKPVEMTREQYDQFMVFREMSWFSVFMHKQGAQEVPAFSEFISKEREQELMRTWLHPELIKVVE
;
A
#
# COMPACT_ATOMS: atom_id res chain seq x y z
N MET A 1 -12.45 -4.60 -4.31
CA MET A 1 -13.19 -3.38 -3.94
C MET A 1 -12.33 -2.22 -4.39
N GLU A 2 -12.62 -1.69 -5.58
CA GLU A 2 -11.73 -0.75 -6.27
C GLU A 2 -11.91 0.66 -5.71
N PHE A 3 -10.83 1.44 -5.60
CA PHE A 3 -10.81 2.81 -5.07
C PHE A 3 -11.86 3.75 -5.72
N LYS A 4 -12.28 3.43 -6.96
CA LYS A 4 -13.39 4.09 -7.66
C LYS A 4 -14.74 3.93 -6.92
N GLU A 5 -15.01 2.79 -6.30
CA GLU A 5 -16.22 2.57 -5.49
C GLU A 5 -16.20 3.45 -4.23
N LEU A 6 -15.04 3.64 -3.60
CA LEU A 6 -14.88 4.53 -2.44
C LEU A 6 -15.17 5.99 -2.79
N LEU A 7 -14.63 6.49 -3.91
CA LEU A 7 -14.90 7.84 -4.41
C LEU A 7 -16.38 8.02 -4.79
N THR A 8 -16.97 6.99 -5.40
CA THR A 8 -18.40 7.01 -5.77
C THR A 8 -19.29 7.04 -4.53
N ASN A 9 -19.00 6.21 -3.53
CA ASN A 9 -19.76 6.15 -2.28
C ASN A 9 -19.61 7.44 -1.44
N LEU A 10 -18.44 8.09 -1.46
CA LEU A 10 -18.23 9.39 -0.83
C LEU A 10 -19.11 10.48 -1.49
N SER A 11 -19.18 10.50 -2.83
CA SER A 11 -20.03 11.46 -3.57
C SER A 11 -21.53 11.28 -3.29
N VAL A 12 -21.99 10.03 -3.10
CA VAL A 12 -23.38 9.71 -2.74
C VAL A 12 -23.70 10.15 -1.31
N THR A 13 -22.74 9.99 -0.39
CA THR A 13 -22.87 10.41 1.00
C THR A 13 -22.91 11.95 1.13
N GLN A 14 -22.17 12.67 0.28
CA GLN A 14 -22.19 14.14 0.20
C GLN A 14 -23.57 14.70 -0.18
N ARG A 15 -24.25 14.11 -1.17
CA ARG A 15 -25.62 14.54 -1.55
C ARG A 15 -26.65 14.37 -0.42
N SER A 16 -26.40 13.42 0.48
CA SER A 16 -27.23 13.19 1.68
C SER A 16 -26.90 14.18 2.81
N ALA A 17 -25.63 14.58 2.94
CA ALA A 17 -25.16 15.56 3.92
C ALA A 17 -25.52 17.02 3.56
N GLU A 18 -25.49 17.38 2.27
CA GLU A 18 -25.92 18.71 1.77
C GLU A 18 -27.37 19.04 2.11
N LYS A 19 -28.25 18.03 2.22
CA LYS A 19 -29.65 18.23 2.64
C LYS A 19 -29.80 18.54 4.13
N ARG A 20 -28.76 18.35 4.97
CA ARG A 20 -28.85 18.47 6.43
C ARG A 20 -28.11 19.66 7.04
N ASN A 21 -27.23 20.35 6.31
CA ASN A 21 -26.40 21.40 6.92
C ASN A 21 -26.42 22.71 6.11
N LYS A 22 -27.34 23.62 6.44
CA LYS A 22 -27.50 24.95 5.81
C LYS A 22 -26.46 25.99 6.27
N LEU A 23 -25.36 25.60 6.91
CA LEU A 23 -24.44 26.55 7.55
C LEU A 23 -23.00 26.56 7.01
N ILE A 24 -22.63 25.63 6.11
CA ILE A 24 -21.31 25.61 5.50
C ILE A 24 -21.49 25.64 3.99
N ARG A 25 -20.87 26.61 3.33
CA ARG A 25 -21.00 26.76 1.88
C ARG A 25 -20.29 25.56 1.20
N PRO A 26 -20.92 24.92 0.20
CA PRO A 26 -20.38 23.71 -0.45
C PRO A 26 -18.97 23.88 -1.05
N ASP A 27 -18.62 25.10 -1.49
CA ASP A 27 -17.30 25.47 -1.99
C ASP A 27 -16.20 25.35 -0.93
N VAL A 28 -16.50 25.69 0.33
CA VAL A 28 -15.55 25.56 1.44
C VAL A 28 -15.34 24.09 1.80
N VAL A 29 -16.41 23.29 1.79
CA VAL A 29 -16.32 21.85 2.02
C VAL A 29 -15.51 21.17 0.91
N SER A 30 -15.70 21.59 -0.34
CA SER A 30 -14.93 21.07 -1.49
C SER A 30 -13.43 21.35 -1.35
N GLY A 31 -13.06 22.60 -1.03
CA GLY A 31 -11.66 22.98 -0.87
C GLY A 31 -10.95 22.25 0.28
N MET A 32 -11.62 22.11 1.43
CA MET A 32 -11.07 21.34 2.56
C MET A 32 -10.91 19.85 2.23
N LEU A 33 -11.82 19.28 1.44
CA LEU A 33 -11.75 17.88 1.05
C LEU A 33 -10.55 17.62 0.12
N GLU A 34 -10.32 18.53 -0.83
CA GLU A 34 -9.18 18.46 -1.76
C GLU A 34 -7.84 18.52 -1.01
N GLU A 35 -7.74 19.37 0.01
CA GLU A 35 -6.54 19.49 0.85
C GLU A 35 -6.30 18.21 1.66
N ILE A 36 -7.33 17.65 2.30
CA ILE A 36 -7.23 16.38 3.02
C ILE A 36 -6.83 15.24 2.08
N ILE A 37 -7.41 15.18 0.88
CA ILE A 37 -7.03 14.16 -0.12
C ILE A 37 -5.56 14.29 -0.49
N LYS A 38 -5.08 15.52 -0.71
CA LYS A 38 -3.68 15.78 -1.04
C LYS A 38 -2.74 15.35 0.08
N ASP A 39 -3.08 15.62 1.33
CA ASP A 39 -2.28 15.21 2.48
C ASP A 39 -2.23 13.68 2.63
N VAL A 40 -3.37 13.00 2.43
CA VAL A 40 -3.44 11.53 2.45
C VAL A 40 -2.59 10.93 1.32
N LEU A 41 -2.63 11.51 0.11
CA LEU A 41 -1.80 11.07 -1.01
C LEU A 41 -0.31 11.27 -0.72
N ASN A 42 0.09 12.41 -0.16
CA ASN A 42 1.48 12.65 0.22
C ASN A 42 1.99 11.65 1.25
N VAL A 43 1.17 11.32 2.25
CA VAL A 43 1.50 10.30 3.26
C VAL A 43 1.64 8.93 2.63
N GLN A 44 0.75 8.55 1.70
CA GLN A 44 0.85 7.27 0.99
C GLN A 44 2.10 7.19 0.12
N GLU A 45 2.41 8.22 -0.65
CA GLU A 45 3.59 8.25 -1.51
C GLU A 45 4.89 8.17 -0.70
N THR A 46 4.91 8.77 0.50
CA THR A 46 6.10 8.84 1.35
C THR A 46 6.29 7.57 2.19
N TYR A 47 5.21 7.00 2.72
CA TYR A 47 5.30 5.93 3.74
C TYR A 47 4.69 4.58 3.30
N ALA A 48 3.83 4.57 2.30
CA ALA A 48 3.11 3.38 1.82
C ALA A 48 3.39 3.09 0.34
N LYS A 49 4.59 3.42 -0.14
CA LYS A 49 4.96 3.17 -1.54
C LYS A 49 4.86 1.66 -1.85
N PRO A 50 4.13 1.28 -2.90
CA PRO A 50 4.04 -0.12 -3.31
C PRO A 50 5.40 -0.67 -3.69
N VAL A 51 5.63 -1.95 -3.38
CA VAL A 51 6.83 -2.67 -3.79
C VAL A 51 6.45 -3.59 -4.94
N GLU A 52 7.15 -3.44 -6.05
CA GLU A 52 6.93 -4.25 -7.24
C GLU A 52 7.67 -5.58 -7.10
N MET A 53 6.95 -6.68 -7.33
CA MET A 53 7.48 -8.04 -7.32
C MET A 53 6.96 -8.80 -8.53
N THR A 54 7.77 -9.65 -9.13
CA THR A 54 7.27 -10.61 -10.12
C THR A 54 6.33 -11.62 -9.46
N ARG A 55 5.55 -12.34 -10.27
CA ARG A 55 4.68 -13.41 -9.75
C ARG A 55 5.46 -14.46 -8.94
N GLU A 56 6.60 -14.89 -9.45
CA GLU A 56 7.47 -15.87 -8.77
C GLU A 56 7.99 -15.34 -7.43
N GLN A 57 8.42 -14.07 -7.39
CA GLN A 57 8.86 -13.41 -6.17
C GLN A 57 7.73 -13.34 -5.13
N TYR A 58 6.53 -12.93 -5.55
CA TYR A 58 5.37 -12.86 -4.68
C TYR A 58 5.02 -14.23 -4.08
N ASP A 59 4.92 -15.26 -4.92
CA ASP A 59 4.53 -16.60 -4.47
C ASP A 59 5.57 -17.17 -3.48
N GLN A 60 6.88 -17.01 -3.74
CA GLN A 60 7.92 -17.41 -2.78
C GLN A 60 7.86 -16.59 -1.48
N PHE A 61 7.68 -15.28 -1.58
CA PHE A 61 7.58 -14.39 -0.43
C PHE A 61 6.42 -14.77 0.50
N MET A 62 5.25 -15.03 -0.07
CA MET A 62 4.06 -15.40 0.70
C MET A 62 4.21 -16.76 1.40
N VAL A 63 4.81 -17.75 0.73
CA VAL A 63 5.12 -19.05 1.36
C VAL A 63 6.04 -18.86 2.57
N PHE A 64 7.11 -18.08 2.43
CA PHE A 64 8.00 -17.80 3.55
C PHE A 64 7.31 -17.04 4.69
N ARG A 65 6.44 -16.09 4.36
CA ARG A 65 5.68 -15.30 5.34
C ARG A 65 4.70 -16.16 6.15
N GLU A 66 4.08 -17.14 5.54
CA GLU A 66 3.15 -18.05 6.22
C GLU A 66 3.87 -19.10 7.07
N MET A 67 5.07 -19.52 6.66
CA MET A 67 5.77 -20.64 7.28
C MET A 67 6.89 -20.24 8.25
N SER A 68 7.35 -19.00 8.23
CA SER A 68 8.59 -18.61 8.92
C SER A 68 8.60 -17.16 9.40
N TRP A 69 9.70 -16.77 10.04
CA TRP A 69 9.98 -15.40 10.47
C TRP A 69 10.78 -14.66 9.41
N PHE A 70 10.64 -13.33 9.35
CA PHE A 70 11.37 -12.48 8.41
C PHE A 70 12.90 -12.70 8.47
N SER A 71 13.47 -12.88 9.67
CA SER A 71 14.89 -13.17 9.85
C SER A 71 15.34 -14.49 9.20
N VAL A 72 14.47 -15.50 9.20
CA VAL A 72 14.73 -16.79 8.55
C VAL A 72 14.70 -16.63 7.03
N PHE A 73 13.72 -15.88 6.51
CA PHE A 73 13.67 -15.52 5.10
C PHE A 73 14.93 -14.76 4.65
N MET A 74 15.34 -13.71 5.38
CA MET A 74 16.56 -12.95 5.08
C MET A 74 17.83 -13.81 5.15
N HIS A 75 17.92 -14.73 6.12
CA HIS A 75 19.04 -15.66 6.21
C HIS A 75 19.10 -16.58 4.97
N LYS A 76 17.97 -17.17 4.59
CA LYS A 76 17.86 -18.04 3.40
C LYS A 76 18.13 -17.29 2.10
N GLN A 77 17.69 -16.04 2.01
CA GLN A 77 18.02 -15.16 0.90
C GLN A 77 19.54 -14.92 0.81
N GLY A 78 20.18 -14.59 1.93
CA GLY A 78 21.64 -14.42 2.01
C GLY A 78 22.42 -15.71 1.69
N ALA A 79 21.84 -16.87 1.99
CA ALA A 79 22.37 -18.19 1.63
C ALA A 79 22.07 -18.60 0.17
N GLN A 80 21.42 -17.74 -0.63
CA GLN A 80 20.98 -18.01 -2.01
C GLN A 80 19.99 -19.17 -2.15
N GLU A 81 19.30 -19.54 -1.06
CA GLU A 81 18.24 -20.56 -1.08
C GLU A 81 16.89 -20.00 -1.59
N VAL A 82 16.81 -18.70 -1.82
CA VAL A 82 15.62 -18.01 -2.37
C VAL A 82 16.01 -17.31 -3.68
N PRO A 83 16.05 -18.05 -4.80
CA PRO A 83 16.65 -17.57 -6.05
C PRO A 83 15.93 -16.36 -6.66
N ALA A 84 14.62 -16.20 -6.42
CA ALA A 84 13.85 -15.08 -6.94
C ALA A 84 14.24 -13.72 -6.35
N PHE A 85 14.98 -13.69 -5.23
CA PHE A 85 15.38 -12.48 -4.50
C PHE A 85 16.89 -12.20 -4.53
N SER A 86 17.61 -12.81 -5.48
CA SER A 86 19.07 -12.65 -5.63
C SER A 86 19.53 -11.19 -5.77
N GLU A 87 18.68 -10.31 -6.29
CA GLU A 87 18.93 -8.86 -6.45
C GLU A 87 18.62 -8.00 -5.22
N PHE A 88 18.07 -8.58 -4.13
CA PHE A 88 17.55 -7.83 -2.97
C PHE A 88 18.54 -7.76 -1.79
N ILE A 89 19.85 -7.73 -2.04
CA ILE A 89 20.92 -7.70 -0.99
C ILE A 89 21.40 -6.25 -0.73
N SER A 90 20.57 -5.24 -0.96
CA SER A 90 20.86 -3.86 -0.53
C SER A 90 20.06 -3.48 0.72
N LYS A 91 20.58 -2.58 1.55
CA LYS A 91 19.94 -2.15 2.80
C LYS A 91 18.58 -1.49 2.55
N GLU A 92 18.45 -0.78 1.43
CA GLU A 92 17.21 -0.11 1.02
C GLU A 92 16.12 -1.13 0.69
N ARG A 93 16.49 -2.22 0.01
CA ARG A 93 15.59 -3.30 -0.39
C ARG A 93 15.19 -4.18 0.79
N GLU A 94 16.06 -4.35 1.79
CA GLU A 94 15.71 -5.02 3.05
C GLU A 94 14.59 -4.28 3.79
N GLN A 95 14.63 -2.94 3.85
CA GLN A 95 13.57 -2.15 4.48
C GLN A 95 12.24 -2.26 3.71
N GLU A 96 12.29 -2.28 2.38
CA GLU A 96 11.11 -2.52 1.54
C GLU A 96 10.50 -3.89 1.81
N LEU A 97 11.32 -4.94 1.87
CA LEU A 97 10.90 -6.31 2.17
C LEU A 97 10.34 -6.45 3.58
N MET A 98 10.96 -5.79 4.57
CA MET A 98 10.45 -5.78 5.94
C MET A 98 9.09 -5.07 6.02
N ARG A 99 8.91 -3.95 5.31
CA ARG A 99 7.64 -3.23 5.23
C ARG A 99 6.57 -4.10 4.60
N THR A 100 6.84 -4.75 3.48
CA THR A 100 5.86 -5.65 2.82
C THR A 100 5.62 -6.92 3.61
N TRP A 101 6.56 -7.35 4.45
CA TRP A 101 6.35 -8.47 5.36
C TRP A 101 5.25 -8.16 6.38
N LEU A 102 5.25 -6.94 6.91
CA LEU A 102 4.22 -6.45 7.83
C LEU A 102 2.91 -6.11 7.09
N HIS A 103 3.04 -5.50 5.91
CA HIS A 103 1.94 -4.98 5.09
C HIS A 103 1.95 -5.60 3.68
N PRO A 104 1.52 -6.86 3.51
CA PRO A 104 1.52 -7.54 2.21
C PRO A 104 0.60 -6.86 1.18
N GLU A 105 -0.38 -6.07 1.62
CA GLU A 105 -1.23 -5.24 0.77
C GLU A 105 -0.47 -4.16 -0.03
N LEU A 106 0.78 -3.87 0.36
CA LEU A 106 1.66 -2.95 -0.36
C LEU A 106 2.38 -3.64 -1.54
N ILE A 107 2.25 -4.95 -1.70
CA ILE A 107 2.89 -5.66 -2.81
C ILE A 107 2.05 -5.47 -4.06
N LYS A 108 2.70 -4.97 -5.12
CA LYS A 108 2.13 -4.90 -6.45
C LYS A 108 2.81 -5.95 -7.31
N VAL A 109 2.06 -6.98 -7.69
CA VAL A 109 2.56 -8.01 -8.60
C VAL A 109 2.66 -7.43 -10.01
N VAL A 110 3.84 -7.51 -10.60
CA VAL A 110 4.13 -7.11 -11.99
C VAL A 110 4.49 -8.35 -12.82
N GLU A 111 4.29 -8.27 -14.13
CA GLU A 111 4.69 -9.33 -15.08
C GLU A 111 6.20 -9.41 -15.24
#